data_AF-A0A143G3Y9-F1
#
_entry.id   AF-A0A143G3Y9-F1
#
_cell.length_a   1.000
_cell.length_b   1.000
_cell.length_c   1.000
_cell.angle_alpha   90.00
_cell.angle_beta   90.00
_cell.angle_gamma   90.00
#
_symmetry.space_group_name_H-M   'P 1'
#
loop_
_entity.id
_entity.type
_entity.pdbx_description
1 polymer ?
#
loop_
_entity_poly.entity_id
_entity_poly.type
_entity_poly.pdbx_seq_one_letter_code
_entity_poly.pdbx_strand_id
1 'polypeptide(L)'
;MSKYIAKQSIGHFRPGQEVEGLEAKQLQALLASGAIEEYQESEDIKEDGSAARLAELKKVNAELTASNATLTKDNHKAMSDKAKADQEVADLKAKVAELEKVKLAAKPKADDKSADATK
;
A
#
# COMPACT_ATOMS: atom_id res chain seq x y z
N MET A 1 0.99 -27.38 -48.35
CA MET A 1 2.35 -26.79 -48.31
C MET A 1 2.55 -26.28 -46.90
N SER A 2 3.69 -26.55 -46.27
CA SER A 2 4.05 -25.95 -44.99
C SER A 2 4.18 -24.44 -45.17
N LYS A 3 3.53 -23.67 -44.29
CA LYS A 3 3.66 -22.22 -44.25
C LYS A 3 4.74 -21.85 -43.25
N TYR A 4 5.52 -20.82 -43.54
CA TYR A 4 6.58 -20.36 -42.65
C TYR A 4 6.40 -18.89 -42.34
N ILE A 5 6.56 -18.52 -41.08
CA ILE A 5 6.48 -17.14 -40.61
C ILE A 5 7.86 -16.65 -40.22
N ALA A 6 8.22 -15.44 -40.65
CA ALA A 6 9.45 -14.81 -40.22
C ALA A 6 9.37 -14.38 -38.74
N LYS A 7 10.33 -14.79 -37.91
CA LYS A 7 10.44 -14.32 -36.50
C LYS A 7 11.17 -13.00 -36.38
N GLN A 8 11.96 -12.65 -37.39
CA GLN A 8 12.74 -11.42 -37.49
C GLN A 8 12.70 -10.88 -38.92
N SER A 9 13.28 -9.70 -39.17
CA SER A 9 13.29 -9.13 -40.52
C SER A 9 14.25 -9.92 -41.42
N ILE A 10 13.75 -10.42 -42.56
CA ILE A 10 14.55 -11.17 -43.54
C ILE A 10 14.35 -10.53 -44.92
N GLY A 11 15.30 -9.70 -45.35
CA GLY A 11 15.15 -8.94 -46.59
C GLY A 11 13.89 -8.07 -46.56
N HIS A 12 12.92 -8.39 -47.41
CA HIS A 12 11.63 -7.69 -47.50
C HIS A 12 10.56 -8.24 -46.54
N PHE A 13 10.78 -9.42 -45.95
CA PHE A 13 9.83 -10.04 -45.02
C PHE A 13 9.99 -9.42 -43.63
N ARG A 14 8.89 -8.93 -43.07
CA ARG A 14 8.81 -8.41 -41.70
C ARG A 14 8.49 -9.53 -40.70
N PRO A 15 8.81 -9.36 -39.40
CA PRO A 15 8.38 -10.30 -38.38
C PRO A 15 6.85 -10.51 -38.43
N GLY A 16 6.40 -11.76 -38.37
CA GLY A 16 4.98 -12.13 -38.50
C GLY A 16 4.48 -12.32 -39.94
N GLN A 17 5.30 -12.01 -40.95
CA GLN A 17 4.93 -12.19 -42.36
C GLN A 17 5.20 -13.62 -42.84
N GLU A 18 4.33 -14.12 -43.73
CA GLU A 18 4.53 -15.39 -44.43
C GLU A 18 5.72 -15.29 -45.41
N VAL A 19 6.59 -16.28 -45.35
CA VAL A 19 7.79 -16.39 -46.18
C VAL A 19 7.50 -17.32 -47.34
N GLU A 20 7.40 -16.75 -48.54
CA GLU A 20 7.09 -17.45 -49.78
C GLU A 20 8.21 -17.28 -50.82
N GLY A 21 8.25 -18.15 -51.83
CA GLY A 21 9.17 -18.02 -52.97
C GLY A 21 10.64 -18.38 -52.70
N LEU A 22 10.93 -19.01 -51.56
CA LEU A 22 12.28 -19.51 -51.23
C LEU A 22 12.40 -21.02 -51.52
N GLU A 23 13.61 -21.43 -51.90
CA GLU A 23 13.94 -22.84 -52.12
C GLU A 23 13.98 -23.63 -50.80
N ALA A 24 13.72 -24.94 -50.85
CA ALA A 24 13.65 -25.79 -49.66
C ALA A 24 14.94 -25.75 -48.82
N LYS A 25 16.12 -25.68 -49.45
CA LYS A 25 17.41 -25.56 -48.76
C LYS A 25 17.54 -24.23 -48.00
N GLN A 26 16.98 -23.15 -48.55
CA GLN A 26 17.00 -21.83 -47.92
C GLN A 26 16.05 -21.79 -46.73
N LEU A 27 14.82 -22.32 -46.91
CA LEU A 27 13.86 -22.46 -45.81
C LEU A 27 14.44 -23.30 -44.66
N GLN A 28 15.08 -24.43 -44.96
CA GLN A 28 15.68 -25.27 -43.93
C GLN A 28 16.84 -24.57 -43.21
N ALA A 29 17.68 -23.81 -43.92
CA ALA A 29 18.74 -23.03 -43.29
C ALA A 29 18.20 -21.90 -42.39
N LEU A 30 17.12 -21.24 -42.82
CA LEU A 30 16.44 -20.19 -42.06
C LEU A 30 15.68 -20.74 -40.85
N LEU A 31 15.11 -21.94 -40.97
CA LEU A 31 14.46 -22.64 -39.85
C LEU A 31 15.50 -23.10 -38.84
N ALA A 32 16.62 -23.67 -39.31
CA ALA A 32 17.74 -24.08 -38.45
C ALA A 32 18.42 -22.89 -37.75
N SER A 33 18.43 -21.70 -38.36
CA SER A 33 18.91 -20.47 -37.74
C SER A 33 17.88 -19.79 -36.85
N GLY A 34 16.63 -20.28 -36.83
CA GLY A 34 15.52 -19.69 -36.08
C GLY A 34 15.01 -18.36 -36.64
N ALA A 35 15.38 -18.00 -37.86
CA ALA A 35 14.90 -16.80 -38.52
C ALA A 35 13.43 -16.92 -38.98
N ILE A 36 13.00 -18.13 -39.32
CA ILE A 36 11.61 -18.48 -39.61
C ILE A 36 11.13 -19.62 -38.71
N GLU A 37 9.82 -19.78 -38.61
CA GLU A 37 9.16 -20.87 -37.89
C GLU A 37 8.04 -21.44 -38.77
N GLU A 38 7.81 -22.75 -38.72
CA GLU A 38 6.67 -23.35 -39.39
C GLU A 38 5.39 -22.88 -38.68
N TYR A 39 4.47 -22.30 -39.44
CA TYR A 39 3.20 -21.82 -38.92
C TYR A 39 2.44 -22.99 -38.32
N GLN A 40 2.32 -22.98 -37.00
CA GLN A 40 1.30 -23.72 -36.31
C GLN A 40 0.13 -22.76 -36.10
N GLU A 41 -1.06 -23.18 -36.51
CA GLU A 41 -2.29 -22.51 -36.11
C GLU A 41 -2.24 -22.43 -34.58
N SER A 42 -2.16 -21.21 -34.04
CA SER A 42 -2.00 -21.00 -32.61
C SER A 42 -3.09 -21.78 -31.90
N GLU A 43 -2.73 -22.88 -31.25
CA GLU A 43 -3.63 -23.53 -30.31
C GLU A 43 -4.03 -22.43 -29.33
N ASP A 44 -5.33 -22.10 -29.32
CA ASP A 44 -5.91 -21.12 -28.41
C ASP A 44 -5.21 -21.21 -27.07
N ILE A 45 -4.64 -20.08 -26.63
CA ILE A 45 -4.00 -19.94 -25.33
C ILE A 45 -5.01 -20.47 -24.32
N LYS A 46 -4.83 -21.72 -23.88
CA LYS A 46 -5.68 -22.39 -22.90
C LYS A 46 -5.81 -21.42 -21.74
N GLU A 47 -7.03 -21.07 -21.36
CA GLU A 47 -7.31 -20.17 -20.25
C GLU A 47 -6.46 -20.57 -19.02
N ASP A 48 -5.33 -19.89 -18.84
CA ASP A 48 -4.35 -20.14 -17.77
C ASP A 48 -4.88 -19.57 -16.45
N GLY A 49 -6.06 -20.00 -15.99
CA GLY A 49 -6.67 -19.61 -14.71
C GLY A 49 -6.65 -18.10 -14.42
N SER A 50 -6.42 -17.26 -15.43
CA SER A 50 -5.86 -15.92 -15.27
C SER A 50 -7.00 -14.96 -15.00
N ALA A 51 -8.14 -15.21 -15.64
CA ALA A 51 -9.42 -14.63 -15.29
C ALA A 51 -9.82 -14.92 -13.84
N ALA A 52 -9.63 -16.16 -13.35
CA ALA A 52 -9.96 -16.53 -11.98
C ALA A 52 -9.04 -15.84 -10.96
N ARG A 53 -7.72 -15.85 -11.19
CA ARG A 53 -6.75 -15.12 -10.36
C ARG A 53 -7.01 -13.61 -10.36
N LEU A 54 -7.38 -13.04 -11.52
CA LEU A 54 -7.71 -11.62 -11.62
C LEU A 54 -8.98 -11.27 -10.84
N ALA A 55 -10.00 -12.13 -10.87
CA ALA A 55 -11.21 -11.95 -10.08
C ALA A 55 -10.93 -12.02 -8.57
N GLU A 56 -10.09 -12.96 -8.13
CA GLU A 56 -9.66 -13.09 -6.74
C GLU A 56 -8.85 -11.86 -6.28
N LEU A 57 -7.88 -11.42 -7.08
CA LEU A 57 -7.09 -10.21 -6.80
C LEU A 57 -7.97 -8.95 -6.70
N LYS A 58 -8.99 -8.82 -7.55
CA LYS A 58 -9.96 -7.70 -7.48
C LYS A 58 -10.75 -7.74 -6.18
N LYS A 59 -11.20 -8.92 -5.75
CA LYS A 59 -11.93 -9.09 -4.49
C LYS A 59 -11.04 -8.73 -3.29
N VAL A 60 -9.82 -9.27 -3.23
CA VAL A 60 -8.86 -8.96 -2.15
C VAL A 60 -8.52 -7.47 -2.10
N ASN A 61 -8.33 -6.82 -3.25
CA ASN A 61 -8.08 -5.37 -3.29
C ASN A 61 -9.26 -4.54 -2.78
N ALA A 62 -10.49 -4.94 -3.10
CA ALA A 62 -11.68 -4.25 -2.59
C ALA A 62 -11.79 -4.38 -1.06
N GLU A 63 -11.55 -5.58 -0.51
CA GLU A 63 -11.54 -5.83 0.93
C GLU A 63 -10.43 -5.04 1.64
N LEU A 64 -9.21 -5.05 1.08
CA LEU A 64 -8.07 -4.33 1.64
C LEU A 64 -8.31 -2.81 1.62
N THR A 65 -8.91 -2.29 0.54
CA THR A 65 -9.26 -0.88 0.43
C THR A 65 -10.30 -0.47 1.47
N ALA A 66 -11.33 -1.30 1.69
CA ALA A 66 -12.34 -1.05 2.72
C ALA A 66 -11.73 -1.09 4.13
N SER A 67 -10.87 -2.08 4.42
CA SER A 67 -10.19 -2.19 5.71
C SER A 67 -9.28 -0.98 5.99
N ASN A 68 -8.52 -0.53 4.98
CA ASN A 68 -7.67 0.66 5.10
C ASN A 68 -8.48 1.93 5.36
N ALA A 69 -9.63 2.09 4.71
CA ALA A 69 -10.51 3.23 4.94
C ALA A 69 -11.02 3.27 6.39
N THR A 70 -11.43 2.11 6.94
CA THR A 70 -11.85 2.00 8.34
C THR A 70 -10.71 2.32 9.30
N LEU A 71 -9.53 1.72 9.12
CA LEU A 71 -8.37 1.99 9.97
C LEU A 71 -7.96 3.46 9.96
N THR A 72 -8.02 4.11 8.80
CA THR A 72 -7.71 5.54 8.68
C THR A 72 -8.70 6.41 9.46
N LYS A 73 -9.99 6.05 9.41
CA LYS A 73 -11.04 6.73 10.15
C LYS A 73 -10.87 6.55 11.67
N ASP A 74 -10.59 5.32 12.10
CA ASP A 74 -10.39 5.00 13.50
C ASP A 74 -9.15 5.68 14.08
N ASN A 75 -8.05 5.74 13.31
CA ASN A 75 -6.85 6.49 13.69
C ASN A 75 -7.13 7.99 13.83
N HIS A 76 -7.87 8.60 12.90
CA HIS A 76 -8.26 10.01 13.02
C HIS A 76 -9.10 10.27 14.28
N LYS A 77 -10.05 9.38 14.56
CA LYS A 77 -10.88 9.48 15.76
C LYS A 77 -10.03 9.34 17.03
N ALA A 78 -9.15 8.35 17.08
CA ALA A 78 -8.25 8.12 18.21
C ALA A 78 -7.33 9.33 18.45
N MET A 79 -6.80 9.95 17.38
CA MET A 79 -6.00 11.17 17.51
C MET A 79 -6.80 12.36 18.03
N SER A 80 -8.04 12.54 17.57
CA SER A 80 -8.92 13.61 18.09
C SER A 80 -9.28 13.40 19.56
N ASP A 81 -9.63 12.17 19.94
CA ASP A 81 -9.96 11.82 21.32
C ASP A 81 -8.74 11.99 22.24
N LYS A 82 -7.55 11.58 21.77
CA LYS A 82 -6.29 11.81 22.49
C LYS A 82 -6.00 13.30 22.67
N ALA A 83 -6.18 14.12 21.65
CA ALA A 83 -5.96 15.57 21.75
C ALA A 83 -6.89 16.23 22.78
N LYS A 84 -8.16 15.80 22.84
CA LYS A 84 -9.11 16.27 23.87
C LYS A 84 -8.68 15.83 25.26
N ALA A 85 -8.30 14.56 25.42
CA ALA A 85 -7.83 14.05 26.70
C ALA A 85 -6.55 14.75 27.19
N ASP A 86 -5.59 15.00 26.29
CA ASP A 86 -4.36 15.73 26.60
C ASP A 86 -4.66 17.18 27.06
N GLN A 87 -5.64 17.85 26.42
CA GLN A 87 -6.12 19.17 26.82
C GLN A 87 -6.78 19.14 28.21
N GLU A 88 -7.70 18.20 28.46
CA GLU A 88 -8.36 18.06 29.76
C GLU A 88 -7.36 17.78 30.88
N VAL A 89 -6.34 16.96 30.62
CA VAL A 89 -5.25 16.69 31.58
C VAL A 89 -4.45 17.96 31.89
N ALA A 90 -4.18 18.81 30.89
CA ALA A 90 -3.48 20.07 31.10
C ALA A 90 -4.32 21.04 31.96
N ASP A 91 -5.61 21.17 31.65
CA ASP A 91 -6.55 22.01 32.41
C ASP A 91 -6.72 21.55 33.86
N LEU A 92 -6.86 20.25 34.09
CA LEU A 92 -6.96 19.68 35.43
C LEU A 92 -5.67 19.90 36.24
N LYS A 93 -4.50 19.72 35.63
CA LYS A 93 -3.22 20.01 36.29
C LYS A 93 -3.10 21.47 36.70
N ALA A 94 -3.54 22.40 35.84
CA ALA A 94 -3.55 23.83 36.16
C ALA A 94 -4.47 24.14 37.35
N LYS A 95 -5.69 23.59 37.36
CA LYS A 95 -6.65 23.75 38.48
C LYS A 95 -6.13 23.16 39.80
N VAL A 96 -5.47 22.00 39.75
CA VAL A 96 -4.86 21.39 40.93
C VAL A 96 -3.78 22.30 41.51
N ALA A 97 -2.88 22.83 40.67
CA ALA A 97 -1.83 23.74 41.11
C ALA A 97 -2.37 25.04 41.72
N GLU A 98 -3.47 25.57 41.18
CA GLU A 98 -4.14 26.75 41.75
C GLU A 98 -4.76 26.45 43.12
N LEU A 99 -5.49 25.33 43.25
CA LEU A 99 -6.08 24.91 44.52
C LEU A 99 -5.03 24.65 45.60
N GLU A 100 -3.88 24.08 45.24
CA GLU A 100 -2.76 23.89 46.17
C GLU A 100 -2.20 25.23 46.67
N LYS A 101 -2.04 26.23 45.79
CA LYS A 101 -1.63 27.59 46.18
C LYS A 101 -2.64 28.24 47.11
N VAL A 102 -3.94 28.13 46.82
CA VAL A 102 -5.01 28.66 47.68
C VAL A 102 -5.02 27.97 49.04
N LYS A 103 -4.84 26.64 49.10
CA LYS A 103 -4.72 25.90 50.37
C LYS A 103 -3.52 26.35 51.21
N LEU A 104 -2.37 26.59 50.58
CA LEU A 104 -1.18 27.09 51.26
C LEU A 104 -1.38 28.53 51.78
N ALA A 105 -2.09 29.37 51.03
CA ALA A 105 -2.44 30.72 51.45
C ALA A 105 -3.53 30.77 52.54
N ALA A 106 -4.41 29.76 52.60
CA ALA A 106 -5.49 29.67 53.57
C ALA A 106 -5.10 29.00 54.90
N LYS A 107 -3.88 28.48 55.06
CA LYS A 107 -3.40 27.97 56.34
C LYS A 107 -3.23 29.17 57.30
N PRO A 108 -4.03 29.31 58.36
CA PRO A 108 -3.87 30.42 59.29
C PRO A 108 -2.52 30.28 59.99
N LYS A 109 -1.82 31.41 60.15
CA LYS A 109 -0.79 31.55 61.19
C LYS A 109 -1.48 31.32 62.54
N ALA A 110 -1.45 30.08 63.03
CA ALA A 110 -1.75 29.76 64.41
C ALA A 110 -0.42 29.65 65.16
N ASP A 111 -0.23 30.64 66.04
CA ASP A 111 0.56 30.65 67.27
C ASP A 111 2.09 30.51 67.20
N ASP A 112 2.77 31.65 67.35
CA ASP A 112 3.85 31.74 68.36
C ASP A 112 3.28 32.53 69.56
N LYS A 113 2.65 31.82 70.49
CA LYS A 113 2.33 32.30 71.84
C LYS A 113 3.09 31.44 72.84
N SER A 114 4.26 31.91 73.26
CA SER A 114 4.97 31.57 74.50
C SER A 114 6.25 32.43 74.54
N ALA A 115 6.67 33.13 75.57
CA ALA A 115 6.19 33.46 76.91
C ALA A 115 7.02 34.69 77.33
N ASP A 116 6.44 35.69 78.01
CA ASP A 116 7.23 36.48 78.95
C ASP A 116 6.32 36.92 80.10
N ALA A 117 6.65 36.41 81.27
CA ALA A 117 6.05 36.81 82.53
C ALA A 117 6.88 37.97 83.07
N THR A 118 6.33 39.18 83.12
CA THR A 118 6.92 40.24 83.94
C THR A 118 5.85 41.17 84.53
N LYS A 119 5.73 41.05 85.86
CA LYS A 119 5.24 41.99 86.89
C LYS A 119 3.74 42.14 87.17
#